data_AF-A0A7Z9VD55-F1
#
_entry.id   AF-A0A7Z9VD55-F1
#
_cell.length_a   1.000
_cell.length_b   1.000
_cell.length_c   1.000
_cell.angle_alpha   90.00
_cell.angle_beta   90.00
_cell.angle_gamma   90.00
#
_symmetry.space_group_name_H-M   'P 1'
#
loop_
_entity.id
_entity.type
_entity.pdbx_description
1 polymer ?
#
loop_
_entity_poly.entity_id
_entity_poly.type
_entity_poly.pdbx_seq_one_letter_code
_entity_poly.pdbx_strand_id
1 'polypeptide(L)'
;MGSQGNVGCYRWILILYLLAATVLLWSTSSLAAQVGAQVYYVDRAVNGVAGLSWADAFSDLQQALSVASSGDEIRVAGGFYSPDQGGGQTAGDADATFTVADGLLIRGGYAGSATSFPDSRDTSLYPTVLDGMIQSIHVASYGVDTPFSGLTPDLPCASVQHAIDRAVETGIGVIRIQAGIYPGTIELADGLVIQGGYDSNWQWGDYLDLAHRVTLSGGIDTDGQAVTILAKDLLDGSILVDLEIYGVGATGSVNGVSRSSYGVHVRDSVLQLTRVRLVGGVGAPGLTGDPGSDLSATPAASGQSGGNADQYFSPCDATSAGAGGLAGGGGPSGGGNGGTGGTMDSDCCGTIPNPFCDDYDATAGDAGADGTGPSGWGSGGSGGGTCNPGGDGAPGAPGTPGTGGAGSTSGGNLVGDYWVPFIGSSGTTGSAGGGGGGGGGSGGC
;
A
#
# COMPACT_ATOMS: atom_id res chain seq x y z
N MET A 1 73.45 43.64 92.53
CA MET A 1 73.37 42.73 93.70
C MET A 1 73.12 41.34 93.13
N GLY A 2 74.17 40.60 92.74
CA GLY A 2 74.87 39.61 93.59
C GLY A 2 74.06 38.30 93.55
N SER A 3 74.43 37.27 92.79
CA SER A 3 75.46 36.25 93.11
C SER A 3 75.61 35.35 91.88
N GLN A 4 76.75 35.20 91.20
CA GLN A 4 77.97 34.43 91.52
C GLN A 4 77.74 32.94 91.84
N GLY A 5 78.49 32.07 91.14
CA GLY A 5 78.50 30.61 91.29
C GLY A 5 78.77 29.87 89.95
N ASN A 6 79.81 30.22 89.19
CA ASN A 6 81.20 29.72 89.26
C ASN A 6 81.43 28.32 88.65
N VAL A 7 82.15 28.33 87.52
CA VAL A 7 83.13 27.36 86.97
C VAL A 7 82.87 25.84 87.03
N GLY A 8 82.80 25.26 85.83
CA GLY A 8 83.94 24.48 85.34
C GLY A 8 83.73 23.00 85.07
N CYS A 9 84.56 22.52 84.15
CA CYS A 9 85.09 21.17 84.04
C CYS A 9 84.52 20.25 82.94
N TYR A 10 85.14 20.36 81.76
CA TYR A 10 85.71 19.27 80.96
C TYR A 10 84.91 17.98 80.70
N ARG A 11 84.45 17.89 79.44
CA ARG A 11 84.88 16.86 78.46
C ARG A 11 85.40 15.56 79.07
N TRP A 12 84.57 14.52 79.08
CA TRP A 12 85.02 13.14 78.83
C TRP A 12 84.03 12.45 77.88
N ILE A 13 84.58 12.02 76.75
CA ILE A 13 84.01 11.22 75.65
C ILE A 13 83.92 9.76 76.11
N LEU A 14 82.87 9.02 75.71
CA LEU A 14 82.82 7.55 75.40
C LEU A 14 81.33 7.09 75.34
N ILE A 15 80.59 7.30 74.24
CA ILE A 15 80.27 6.35 73.13
C ILE A 15 79.54 5.04 73.56
N LEU A 16 78.30 4.83 73.07
CA LEU A 16 77.70 3.59 72.43
C LEU A 16 76.24 3.20 72.82
N TYR A 17 75.41 3.02 71.77
CA TYR A 17 74.10 2.31 71.60
C TYR A 17 72.78 2.96 72.11
N LEU A 18 71.84 3.40 71.25
CA LEU A 18 70.84 2.72 70.39
C LEU A 18 69.64 2.07 71.13
N LEU A 19 68.44 2.49 70.69
CA LEU A 19 67.14 1.77 70.58
C LEU A 19 66.03 1.91 71.63
N ALA A 20 64.84 2.11 71.04
CA ALA A 20 63.51 1.66 71.43
C ALA A 20 62.68 2.55 72.35
N ALA A 21 62.00 3.50 71.70
CA ALA A 21 60.76 4.12 72.14
C ALA A 21 59.69 3.07 72.50
N THR A 22 59.02 3.30 73.62
CA THR A 22 57.91 2.54 74.17
C THR A 22 56.73 2.45 73.19
N VAL A 23 56.47 1.24 72.68
CA VAL A 23 55.26 0.92 71.90
C VAL A 23 54.09 0.74 72.86
N LEU A 24 53.17 1.70 72.84
CA LEU A 24 51.86 1.62 73.48
C LEU A 24 51.00 0.68 72.62
N LEU A 25 50.81 -0.56 73.04
CA LEU A 25 49.93 -1.54 72.40
C LEU A 25 48.47 -1.10 72.57
N TRP A 26 47.98 -0.30 71.63
CA TRP A 26 46.54 -0.16 71.39
C TRP A 26 46.13 -1.34 70.52
N SER A 27 45.47 -2.32 71.14
CA SER A 27 44.78 -3.38 70.45
C SER A 27 43.68 -2.76 69.59
N THR A 28 43.98 -2.52 68.32
CA THR A 28 42.97 -2.27 67.29
C THR A 28 42.25 -3.59 67.07
N SER A 29 41.12 -3.76 67.73
CA SER A 29 40.13 -4.74 67.32
C SER A 29 39.73 -4.39 65.88
N SER A 30 40.29 -5.09 64.91
CA SER A 30 39.82 -5.06 63.53
C SER A 30 38.40 -5.64 63.54
N LEU A 31 37.39 -4.77 63.52
CA LEU A 31 36.10 -5.17 62.99
C LEU A 31 36.34 -5.44 61.51
N ALA A 32 36.50 -6.71 61.15
CA ALA A 32 36.16 -7.12 59.80
C ALA A 32 34.66 -6.82 59.65
N ALA A 33 34.33 -5.75 58.93
CA ALA A 33 32.96 -5.56 58.47
C ALA A 33 32.62 -6.81 57.65
N GLN A 34 31.64 -7.57 58.11
CA GLN A 34 31.03 -8.59 57.28
C GLN A 34 30.33 -7.84 56.14
N VAL A 35 31.02 -7.68 55.01
CA VAL A 35 30.39 -7.19 53.78
C VAL A 35 29.46 -8.31 53.33
N GLY A 36 28.20 -8.22 53.74
CA GLY A 36 27.12 -8.94 53.07
C GLY A 36 26.97 -8.35 51.67
N ALA A 37 26.56 -9.17 50.71
CA ALA A 37 26.16 -8.73 49.38
C ALA A 37 25.22 -7.52 49.48
N GLN A 38 25.64 -6.38 48.92
CA GLN A 38 24.85 -5.15 48.92
C GLN A 38 23.86 -5.21 47.75
N VAL A 39 22.67 -4.65 47.93
CA VAL A 39 21.71 -4.45 46.84
C VAL A 39 21.72 -2.98 46.45
N TYR A 40 21.98 -2.71 45.17
CA TYR A 40 21.86 -1.42 44.54
C TYR A 40 20.62 -1.36 43.64
N TYR A 41 20.00 -0.19 43.57
CA TYR A 41 18.77 0.06 42.82
C TYR A 41 19.05 1.11 41.74
N VAL A 42 18.51 0.86 40.55
CA VAL A 42 18.65 1.73 39.38
C VAL A 42 17.28 2.02 38.80
N ASP A 43 16.92 3.29 38.71
CA ASP A 43 15.66 3.79 38.17
C ASP A 43 15.88 5.18 37.56
N ARG A 44 15.70 5.29 36.24
CA ARG A 44 15.93 6.54 35.50
C ARG A 44 15.00 7.69 35.92
N ALA A 45 13.88 7.37 36.58
CA ALA A 45 12.94 8.37 37.08
C ALA A 45 13.41 9.01 38.39
N VAL A 46 14.49 8.50 38.99
CA VAL A 46 14.99 8.91 40.31
C VAL A 46 16.43 9.41 40.17
N ASN A 47 16.72 10.57 40.76
CA ASN A 47 18.06 11.15 40.79
C ASN A 47 18.71 10.91 42.17
N GLY A 48 18.77 9.63 42.57
CA GLY A 48 19.36 9.23 43.85
C GLY A 48 20.88 9.24 43.82
N VAL A 49 21.48 9.28 45.01
CA VAL A 49 22.93 9.45 45.18
C VAL A 49 23.62 8.18 45.66
N ALA A 50 22.96 7.37 46.49
CA ALA A 50 23.59 6.18 47.06
C ALA A 50 23.10 4.87 46.42
N GLY A 51 21.94 4.87 45.76
CA GLY A 51 21.40 3.69 45.09
C GLY A 51 20.93 2.60 46.05
N LEU A 52 20.66 2.92 47.32
CA LEU A 52 20.42 1.91 48.38
C LEU A 52 18.94 1.56 48.58
N SER A 53 18.04 2.22 47.85
CA SER A 53 16.60 1.93 47.83
C SER A 53 15.99 2.45 46.54
N TRP A 54 14.77 2.02 46.18
CA TRP A 54 14.06 2.58 45.02
C TRP A 54 13.88 4.10 45.08
N ALA A 55 13.63 4.67 46.27
CA ALA A 55 13.45 6.12 46.46
C ALA A 55 14.76 6.92 46.35
N ASP A 56 15.91 6.26 46.41
CA ASP A 56 17.24 6.83 46.23
C ASP A 56 18.03 6.01 45.19
N ALA A 57 17.32 5.51 44.17
CA ALA A 57 17.92 4.72 43.11
C ALA A 57 18.83 5.60 42.24
N PHE A 58 19.90 5.02 41.72
CA PHE A 58 20.71 5.69 40.71
C PHE A 58 19.89 5.90 39.44
N SER A 59 20.04 7.05 38.79
CA SER A 59 19.41 7.34 37.50
C SER A 59 19.94 6.42 36.39
N ASP A 60 21.22 6.05 36.47
CA ASP A 60 21.95 5.36 35.41
C ASP A 60 22.62 4.08 35.92
N LEU A 61 22.63 3.05 35.08
CA LEU A 61 23.23 1.76 35.41
C LEU A 61 24.75 1.87 35.61
N GLN A 62 25.43 2.74 34.87
CA GLN A 62 26.88 2.87 34.97
C GLN A 62 27.32 3.36 36.36
N GLN A 63 26.52 4.21 37.00
CA GLN A 63 26.80 4.67 38.36
C GLN A 63 26.75 3.50 39.36
N ALA A 64 25.75 2.63 39.25
CA ALA A 64 25.66 1.41 40.06
C ALA A 64 26.85 0.47 39.79
N LEU A 65 27.21 0.26 38.52
CA LEU A 65 28.37 -0.55 38.14
C LEU A 65 29.69 0.00 38.68
N SER A 66 29.81 1.32 38.84
CA SER A 66 31.03 1.97 39.36
C SER A 66 31.25 1.76 40.86
N VAL A 67 30.20 1.45 41.62
CA VAL A 67 30.25 1.26 43.08
C VAL A 67 30.07 -0.19 43.51
N ALA A 68 29.37 -0.99 42.71
CA ALA A 68 29.10 -2.38 43.01
C ALA A 68 30.35 -3.25 42.82
N SER A 69 30.50 -4.25 43.69
CA SER A 69 31.62 -5.18 43.73
C SER A 69 31.14 -6.62 43.53
N SER A 70 32.09 -7.55 43.39
CA SER A 70 31.79 -8.98 43.30
C SER A 70 30.97 -9.44 44.50
N GLY A 71 29.85 -10.12 44.24
CA GLY A 71 28.90 -10.58 45.26
C GLY A 71 27.68 -9.67 45.44
N ASP A 72 27.70 -8.43 44.94
CA ASP A 72 26.56 -7.51 45.04
C ASP A 72 25.45 -7.84 44.02
N GLU A 73 24.27 -7.25 44.22
CA GLU A 73 23.13 -7.30 43.30
C GLU A 73 22.74 -5.89 42.85
N ILE A 74 22.54 -5.70 41.55
CA ILE A 74 21.94 -4.50 40.97
C ILE A 74 20.54 -4.85 40.46
N ARG A 75 19.52 -4.17 41.00
CA ARG A 75 18.12 -4.24 40.57
C ARG A 75 17.80 -3.04 39.70
N VAL A 76 17.31 -3.29 38.50
CA VAL A 76 17.08 -2.27 37.49
C VAL A 76 15.59 -2.20 37.16
N ALA A 77 15.02 -1.00 37.26
CA ALA A 77 13.65 -0.73 36.85
C ALA A 77 13.48 -0.95 35.34
N GLY A 78 12.23 -1.05 34.90
CA GLY A 78 11.89 -1.00 33.47
C GLY A 78 12.31 0.34 32.86
N GLY A 79 12.95 0.29 31.69
CA GLY A 79 13.51 1.48 31.05
C GLY A 79 14.71 1.17 30.16
N PHE A 80 15.17 2.20 29.45
CA PHE A 80 16.34 2.15 28.59
C PHE A 80 17.53 2.76 29.34
N TYR A 81 18.64 2.04 29.37
CA TYR A 81 19.87 2.45 30.03
C TYR A 81 21.00 2.41 29.01
N SER A 82 21.60 3.57 28.75
CA SER A 82 22.71 3.71 27.80
C SER A 82 24.06 3.74 28.56
N PRO A 83 25.10 3.09 28.02
CA PRO A 83 26.37 2.92 28.72
C PRO A 83 27.22 4.19 28.78
N ASP A 84 26.86 5.24 28.03
CA ASP A 84 27.51 6.55 28.02
C ASP A 84 26.97 7.50 29.11
N GLN A 85 26.00 7.06 29.92
CA GLN A 85 25.36 7.87 30.95
C GLN A 85 25.80 7.45 32.37
N GLY A 86 26.04 8.45 33.23
CA GLY A 86 26.42 8.26 34.64
C GLY A 86 27.88 7.82 34.85
N GLY A 87 28.30 7.63 36.10
CA GLY A 87 29.50 6.85 36.45
C GLY A 87 30.80 7.20 35.72
N GLY A 88 31.13 8.50 35.56
CA GLY A 88 32.38 8.93 34.92
C GLY A 88 32.42 8.78 33.39
N GLN A 89 31.29 8.48 32.75
CA GLN A 89 31.16 8.42 31.30
C GLN A 89 31.00 9.81 30.68
N THR A 90 31.28 9.90 29.37
CA THR A 90 30.99 11.09 28.56
C THR A 90 29.75 10.80 27.73
N ALA A 91 28.69 11.59 27.93
CA ALA A 91 27.47 11.45 27.14
C ALA A 91 27.77 11.57 25.63
N GLY A 92 27.26 10.64 24.84
CA GLY A 92 27.47 10.54 23.40
C GLY A 92 28.75 9.80 22.98
N ASP A 93 29.54 9.28 23.93
CA ASP A 93 30.73 8.46 23.62
C ASP A 93 30.30 7.11 23.02
N ALA A 94 30.46 6.95 21.71
CA ALA A 94 30.04 5.76 20.98
C ALA A 94 30.78 4.47 21.40
N ASP A 95 31.92 4.59 22.07
CA ASP A 95 32.71 3.45 22.55
C ASP A 95 32.35 3.06 23.99
N ALA A 96 31.40 3.75 24.63
CA ALA A 96 31.00 3.43 26.00
C ALA A 96 30.33 2.05 26.07
N THR A 97 30.70 1.25 27.08
CA THR A 97 30.19 -0.11 27.26
C THR A 97 29.84 -0.39 28.72
N PHE A 98 28.87 -1.27 28.94
CA PHE A 98 28.60 -1.83 30.26
C PHE A 98 29.65 -2.89 30.57
N THR A 99 30.59 -2.59 31.48
CA THR A 99 31.53 -3.58 31.99
C THR A 99 31.00 -4.16 33.29
N VAL A 100 30.70 -5.47 33.28
CA VAL A 100 30.15 -6.18 34.44
C VAL A 100 31.28 -6.93 35.14
N ALA A 101 31.50 -6.65 36.43
CA ALA A 101 32.51 -7.35 37.24
C ALA A 101 32.12 -8.81 37.49
N ASP A 102 33.11 -9.69 37.63
CA ASP A 102 32.87 -11.10 37.95
C ASP A 102 32.16 -11.25 39.30
N GLY A 103 31.14 -12.11 39.34
CA GLY A 103 30.31 -12.33 40.52
C GLY A 103 29.29 -11.23 40.83
N LEU A 104 29.13 -10.20 39.98
CA LEU A 104 28.06 -9.19 40.11
C LEU A 104 26.74 -9.70 39.51
N LEU A 105 25.65 -9.60 40.25
CA LEU A 105 24.32 -10.02 39.78
C LEU A 105 23.52 -8.81 39.29
N ILE A 106 23.07 -8.82 38.03
CA ILE A 106 22.20 -7.76 37.50
C ILE A 106 20.82 -8.35 37.17
N ARG A 107 19.77 -7.73 37.68
CA ARG A 107 18.38 -8.14 37.44
C ARG A 107 17.55 -6.95 36.97
N GLY A 108 17.14 -6.99 35.71
CA GLY A 108 16.10 -6.10 35.17
C GLY A 108 14.69 -6.64 35.38
N GLY A 109 13.69 -5.87 34.99
CA GLY A 109 12.28 -6.26 35.04
C GLY A 109 11.49 -5.70 36.22
N TYR A 110 12.05 -4.78 37.00
CA TYR A 110 11.38 -4.26 38.20
C TYR A 110 10.49 -3.06 37.87
N ALA A 111 9.40 -2.92 38.61
CA ALA A 111 8.45 -1.82 38.44
C ALA A 111 9.06 -0.45 38.79
N GLY A 112 10.03 -0.42 39.72
CA GLY A 112 10.69 0.81 40.15
C GLY A 112 9.74 1.78 40.87
N SER A 113 10.23 2.99 41.12
CA SER A 113 9.51 4.06 41.84
C SER A 113 8.27 4.57 41.11
N ALA A 114 8.05 4.14 39.87
CA ALA A 114 6.83 4.41 39.11
C ALA A 114 5.57 3.74 39.70
N THR A 115 5.71 2.81 40.64
CA THR A 115 4.58 2.09 41.24
C THR A 115 4.61 2.06 42.77
N SER A 116 3.47 1.77 43.40
CA SER A 116 3.39 1.55 44.85
C SER A 116 4.05 0.25 45.32
N PHE A 117 4.44 -0.63 44.40
CA PHE A 117 5.10 -1.90 44.66
C PHE A 117 6.39 -2.00 43.83
N PRO A 118 7.42 -1.21 44.15
CA PRO A 118 8.58 -1.03 43.29
C PRO A 118 9.42 -2.31 43.10
N ASP A 119 9.36 -3.25 44.05
CA ASP A 119 10.00 -4.58 43.96
C ASP A 119 9.21 -5.60 43.12
N SER A 120 8.04 -5.24 42.58
CA SER A 120 7.31 -6.11 41.66
C SER A 120 8.15 -6.36 40.41
N ARG A 121 8.39 -7.63 40.07
CA ARG A 121 9.24 -8.01 38.95
C ARG A 121 8.44 -8.75 37.87
N ASP A 122 8.28 -8.11 36.74
CA ASP A 122 7.68 -8.66 35.52
C ASP A 122 8.46 -8.14 34.31
N THR A 123 9.22 -9.03 33.67
CA THR A 123 10.08 -8.66 32.54
C THR A 123 9.30 -8.35 31.26
N SER A 124 8.02 -8.73 31.19
CA SER A 124 7.15 -8.40 30.05
C SER A 124 6.50 -7.03 30.21
N LEU A 125 6.12 -6.68 31.44
CA LEU A 125 5.47 -5.41 31.75
C LEU A 125 6.47 -4.27 32.00
N TYR A 126 7.63 -4.58 32.59
CA TYR A 126 8.68 -3.60 32.93
C TYR A 126 10.01 -3.95 32.25
N PRO A 127 10.07 -3.97 30.90
CA PRO A 127 11.29 -4.36 30.20
C PRO A 127 12.46 -3.42 30.55
N THR A 128 13.54 -3.99 31.08
CA THR A 128 14.83 -3.30 31.17
C THR A 128 15.61 -3.55 29.90
N VAL A 129 15.93 -2.49 29.18
CA VAL A 129 16.65 -2.53 27.92
C VAL A 129 18.02 -1.88 28.12
N LEU A 130 19.08 -2.67 28.00
CA LEU A 130 20.45 -2.14 27.99
C LEU A 130 20.76 -1.73 26.55
N ASP A 131 20.80 -0.43 26.33
CA ASP A 131 20.87 0.17 25.00
C ASP A 131 22.30 0.62 24.70
N GLY A 132 23.07 -0.25 24.05
CA GLY A 132 24.40 0.07 23.55
C GLY A 132 24.41 1.04 22.36
N MET A 133 23.24 1.49 21.89
CA MET A 133 23.13 2.33 20.70
C MET A 133 23.02 3.80 21.09
N ILE A 134 24.20 4.33 21.39
CA ILE A 134 24.45 5.66 21.95
C ILE A 134 24.15 6.75 20.92
N GLN A 135 24.45 6.47 19.65
CA GLN A 135 24.11 7.33 18.53
C GLN A 135 22.81 6.88 17.87
N SER A 136 21.95 7.84 17.52
CA SER A 136 20.74 7.59 16.76
C SER A 136 20.44 8.73 15.80
N ILE A 137 19.76 8.39 14.71
CA ILE A 137 19.12 9.34 13.83
C ILE A 137 17.73 9.68 14.37
N HIS A 138 17.44 10.96 14.55
CA HIS A 138 16.21 11.47 15.13
C HIS A 138 15.25 11.90 14.02
N VAL A 139 13.98 11.49 14.11
CA VAL A 139 12.92 11.87 13.18
C VAL A 139 11.76 12.51 13.93
N ALA A 140 11.30 13.67 13.46
CA ALA A 140 10.15 14.36 14.02
C ALA A 140 9.36 15.07 12.91
N SER A 141 8.04 15.20 13.05
CA SER A 141 7.19 15.81 12.03
C SER A 141 7.48 17.28 11.74
N TYR A 142 8.17 17.98 12.65
CA TYR A 142 8.62 19.37 12.48
C TYR A 142 10.07 19.47 11.96
N GLY A 143 10.73 18.34 11.71
CA GLY A 143 12.12 18.27 11.27
C GLY A 143 12.35 18.85 9.88
N VAL A 144 13.60 18.79 9.43
CA VAL A 144 14.01 19.23 8.10
C VAL A 144 14.98 18.22 7.49
N ASP A 145 14.73 17.81 6.25
CA ASP A 145 15.59 16.86 5.56
C ASP A 145 16.80 17.59 4.97
N THR A 146 17.92 17.51 5.69
CA THR A 146 19.21 18.10 5.28
C THR A 146 20.35 17.11 5.52
N PRO A 147 21.54 17.30 4.92
CA PRO A 147 22.70 16.44 5.17
C PRO A 147 23.18 16.40 6.63
N PHE A 148 22.74 17.34 7.47
CA PHE A 148 23.12 17.40 8.90
C PHE A 148 21.98 17.02 9.84
N SER A 149 20.78 16.80 9.30
CA SER A 149 19.62 16.42 10.10
C SER A 149 19.75 15.02 10.69
N GLY A 150 19.02 14.81 11.78
CA GLY A 150 18.88 13.55 12.50
C GLY A 150 19.99 13.26 13.50
N LEU A 151 21.17 13.87 13.40
CA LEU A 151 22.28 13.58 14.32
C LEU A 151 22.01 14.05 15.77
N THR A 152 21.08 14.98 15.96
CA THR A 152 20.66 15.44 17.29
C THR A 152 19.13 15.58 17.36
N PRO A 153 18.54 15.53 18.56
CA PRO A 153 17.11 15.79 18.78
C PRO A 153 16.65 17.21 18.37
N ASP A 154 17.57 18.18 18.37
CA ASP A 154 17.30 19.59 18.06
C ASP A 154 17.17 19.86 16.55
N LEU A 155 17.74 18.98 15.71
CA LEU A 155 17.65 19.06 14.25
C LEU A 155 17.24 17.70 13.68
N PRO A 156 16.01 17.22 13.95
CA PRO A 156 15.56 15.93 13.47
C PRO A 156 15.29 15.96 11.97
N CYS A 157 15.35 14.78 11.32
CA CYS A 157 14.84 14.58 9.96
C CYS A 157 13.32 14.76 9.94
N ALA A 158 12.80 15.30 8.83
CA ALA A 158 11.36 15.43 8.60
C ALA A 158 10.73 14.10 8.18
N SER A 159 11.47 13.31 7.39
CA SER A 159 10.99 12.03 6.85
C SER A 159 11.80 10.84 7.35
N VAL A 160 11.12 9.69 7.46
CA VAL A 160 11.74 8.43 7.88
C VAL A 160 12.67 7.89 6.80
N GLN A 161 12.33 8.06 5.51
CA GLN A 161 13.21 7.63 4.42
C GLN A 161 14.54 8.38 4.44
N HIS A 162 14.51 9.71 4.58
CA HIS A 162 15.74 10.50 4.69
C HIS A 162 16.57 10.07 5.91
N ALA A 163 15.92 9.73 7.02
CA ALA A 163 16.60 9.21 8.21
C ALA A 163 17.29 7.86 7.97
N ILE A 164 16.70 6.97 7.16
CA ILE A 164 17.33 5.71 6.74
C ILE A 164 18.56 6.00 5.87
N ASP A 165 18.44 6.90 4.90
CA ASP A 165 19.58 7.28 4.05
C ASP A 165 20.72 7.85 4.90
N ARG A 166 20.39 8.68 5.90
CA ARG A 166 21.35 9.22 6.88
C ARG A 166 21.97 8.15 7.77
N ALA A 167 21.18 7.18 8.24
CA ALA A 167 21.65 6.06 9.03
C ALA A 167 22.71 5.26 8.26
N VAL A 168 22.45 4.95 6.99
CA VAL A 168 23.39 4.27 6.09
C VAL A 168 24.64 5.10 5.84
N GLU A 169 24.49 6.40 5.56
CA GLU A 169 25.63 7.30 5.27
C GLU A 169 26.56 7.46 6.48
N THR A 170 26.00 7.47 7.68
CA THR A 170 26.75 7.69 8.92
C THR A 170 27.21 6.40 9.59
N GLY A 171 26.65 5.25 9.19
CA GLY A 171 26.84 3.97 9.87
C GLY A 171 26.10 3.84 11.21
N ILE A 172 25.16 4.75 11.50
CA ILE A 172 24.36 4.72 12.73
C ILE A 172 23.18 3.77 12.53
N GLY A 173 23.16 2.65 13.25
CA GLY A 173 22.14 1.61 13.09
C GLY A 173 20.78 1.90 13.72
N VAL A 174 20.60 3.02 14.44
CA VAL A 174 19.35 3.32 15.17
C VAL A 174 18.68 4.56 14.67
N ILE A 175 17.36 4.46 14.47
CA ILE A 175 16.48 5.56 14.12
C ILE A 175 15.40 5.68 15.19
N ARG A 176 15.34 6.84 15.85
CA ARG A 176 14.32 7.17 16.87
C ARG A 176 13.31 8.13 16.28
N ILE A 177 12.03 7.76 16.38
CA ILE A 177 10.93 8.51 15.75
C ILE A 177 10.00 9.05 16.83
N GLN A 178 9.79 10.37 16.78
CA GLN A 178 8.85 11.07 17.62
C GLN A 178 7.40 10.81 17.20
N ALA A 179 6.47 10.88 18.13
CA ALA A 179 5.04 10.79 17.90
C ALA A 179 4.59 11.74 16.78
N GLY A 180 3.79 11.22 15.86
CA GLY A 180 3.42 11.92 14.65
C GLY A 180 2.96 10.99 13.54
N ILE A 181 2.56 11.60 12.43
CA ILE A 181 2.15 10.89 11.21
C ILE A 181 3.21 11.16 10.14
N TYR A 182 3.79 10.11 9.61
CA TYR A 182 4.86 10.16 8.61
C TYR A 182 4.36 9.54 7.31
N PRO A 183 4.04 10.39 6.30
CA PRO A 183 3.63 9.91 5.00
C PRO A 183 4.80 9.49 4.13
N GLY A 184 4.56 8.53 3.24
CA GLY A 184 5.52 8.10 2.23
C GLY A 184 5.83 6.62 2.31
N THR A 185 6.31 6.08 1.20
CA THR A 185 6.88 4.74 1.15
C THR A 185 8.25 4.76 1.83
N ILE A 186 8.51 3.76 2.67
CA ILE A 186 9.76 3.61 3.42
C ILE A 186 10.43 2.32 2.95
N GLU A 187 11.55 2.45 2.27
CA GLU A 187 12.45 1.37 1.88
C GLU A 187 13.49 1.17 2.96
N LEU A 188 13.47 0.00 3.58
CA LEU A 188 14.39 -0.34 4.66
C LEU A 188 15.79 -0.63 4.12
N ALA A 189 16.80 -0.25 4.90
CA ALA A 189 18.18 -0.72 4.74
C ALA A 189 18.51 -1.77 5.79
N ASP A 190 19.61 -2.48 5.58
CA ASP A 190 20.05 -3.62 6.40
C ASP A 190 20.64 -3.18 7.75
N GLY A 191 20.49 -4.02 8.77
CA GLY A 191 21.08 -3.79 10.10
C GLY A 191 20.51 -2.60 10.88
N LEU A 192 19.28 -2.17 10.57
CA LEU A 192 18.66 -1.00 11.21
C LEU A 192 17.68 -1.39 12.31
N VAL A 193 17.66 -0.60 13.39
CA VAL A 193 16.60 -0.58 14.40
C VAL A 193 15.83 0.73 14.28
N ILE A 194 14.58 0.64 13.86
CA ILE A 194 13.67 1.78 13.72
C ILE A 194 12.66 1.73 14.85
N GLN A 195 12.76 2.68 15.76
CA GLN A 195 12.01 2.70 17.01
C GLN A 195 11.13 3.95 17.12
N GLY A 196 9.84 3.75 17.28
CA GLY A 196 8.88 4.78 17.69
C GLY A 196 8.70 4.88 19.20
N GLY A 197 7.68 5.60 19.65
CA GLY A 197 7.34 5.70 21.07
C GLY A 197 7.90 6.94 21.78
N TYR A 198 8.51 7.89 21.07
CA TYR A 198 9.07 9.11 21.69
C TYR A 198 8.07 10.27 21.68
N ASP A 199 7.87 10.93 22.81
CA ASP A 199 7.02 12.14 22.90
C ASP A 199 7.75 13.40 22.42
N SER A 200 7.10 14.57 22.57
CA SER A 200 7.68 15.87 22.18
C SER A 200 8.94 16.28 22.93
N ASN A 201 9.26 15.62 24.03
CA ASN A 201 10.46 15.86 24.83
C ASN A 201 11.47 14.70 24.68
N TRP A 202 11.34 13.89 23.63
CA TRP A 202 12.16 12.71 23.39
C TRP A 202 12.14 11.70 24.55
N GLN A 203 11.04 11.66 25.30
CA GLN A 203 10.81 10.65 26.32
C GLN A 203 10.11 9.46 25.68
N TRP A 204 10.69 8.27 25.89
CA TRP A 204 10.08 7.03 25.44
C TRP A 204 8.98 6.59 26.39
N GLY A 205 7.88 6.07 25.85
CA GLY A 205 6.73 5.60 26.62
C GLY A 205 5.93 4.53 25.87
N ASP A 206 4.72 4.25 26.36
CA ASP A 206 3.84 3.26 25.75
C ASP A 206 3.39 3.71 24.36
N TYR A 207 3.69 2.93 23.34
CA TYR A 207 3.38 3.23 21.93
C TYR A 207 1.88 3.36 21.62
N LEU A 208 1.01 2.83 22.51
CA LEU A 208 -0.44 2.98 22.40
C LEU A 208 -0.94 4.34 22.89
N ASP A 209 -0.18 5.04 23.73
CA ASP A 209 -0.48 6.40 24.15
C ASP A 209 -0.33 7.36 22.97
N LEU A 210 -1.32 8.25 22.80
CA LEU A 210 -1.31 9.26 21.75
C LEU A 210 -0.09 10.19 21.83
N ALA A 211 0.46 10.41 23.04
CA ALA A 211 1.66 11.23 23.23
C ALA A 211 2.93 10.59 22.62
N HIS A 212 2.95 9.27 22.46
CA HIS A 212 4.10 8.48 22.01
C HIS A 212 3.84 7.80 20.64
N ARG A 213 2.62 7.85 20.13
CA ARG A 213 2.18 7.11 18.95
C ARG A 213 2.84 7.62 17.66
N VAL A 214 3.53 6.71 16.98
CA VAL A 214 4.09 6.92 15.65
C VAL A 214 3.24 6.20 14.61
N THR A 215 2.76 6.93 13.62
CA THR A 215 1.95 6.41 12.52
C THR A 215 2.71 6.54 11.20
N LEU A 216 2.98 5.41 10.55
CA LEU A 216 3.54 5.36 9.21
C LEU A 216 2.40 5.14 8.22
N SER A 217 2.22 6.09 7.30
CA SER A 217 1.20 6.01 6.25
C SER A 217 1.87 5.94 4.89
N GLY A 218 1.67 4.83 4.19
CA GLY A 218 2.41 4.53 2.96
C GLY A 218 2.10 5.42 1.80
N GLY A 219 2.83 5.20 0.72
CA GLY A 219 2.70 5.92 -0.54
C GLY A 219 2.64 4.97 -1.72
N ILE A 220 2.99 5.51 -2.89
CA ILE A 220 3.22 4.72 -4.07
C ILE A 220 4.73 4.48 -4.17
N ASP A 221 5.15 3.22 -4.24
CA ASP A 221 6.54 2.83 -4.42
C ASP A 221 7.03 3.07 -5.87
N THR A 222 8.30 2.81 -6.11
CA THR A 222 8.95 2.97 -7.42
C THR A 222 8.42 2.01 -8.48
N ASP A 223 7.93 0.83 -8.05
CA ASP A 223 7.24 -0.16 -8.89
C ASP A 223 5.77 0.24 -9.17
N GLY A 224 5.34 1.38 -8.63
CA GLY A 224 4.03 1.96 -8.82
C GLY A 224 2.96 1.31 -7.95
N GLN A 225 3.29 0.49 -6.97
CA GLN A 225 2.39 -0.20 -6.05
C GLN A 225 2.15 0.61 -4.77
N ALA A 226 1.03 0.36 -4.09
CA ALA A 226 0.71 1.04 -2.84
C ALA A 226 1.38 0.31 -1.67
N VAL A 227 2.47 0.86 -1.13
CA VAL A 227 3.30 0.21 -0.10
C VAL A 227 3.67 1.22 0.98
N THR A 228 3.60 0.79 2.25
CA THR A 228 4.08 1.60 3.39
C THR A 228 5.52 1.26 3.75
N ILE A 229 5.79 0.01 4.10
CA ILE A 229 7.15 -0.49 4.35
C ILE A 229 7.53 -1.46 3.24
N LEU A 230 8.68 -1.21 2.60
CA LEU A 230 9.33 -2.12 1.67
C LEU A 230 10.63 -2.63 2.30
N ALA A 231 10.71 -3.94 2.52
CA ALA A 231 11.93 -4.63 2.91
C ALA A 231 12.37 -5.50 1.73
N LYS A 232 13.55 -5.21 1.18
CA LYS A 232 14.09 -5.94 0.03
C LYS A 232 15.58 -6.20 0.26
N ASP A 233 15.99 -7.45 0.03
CA ASP A 233 17.39 -7.88 0.10
C ASP A 233 18.09 -7.58 1.45
N LEU A 234 17.38 -7.64 2.59
CA LEU A 234 17.95 -7.44 3.93
C LEU A 234 18.57 -8.74 4.47
N LEU A 235 19.89 -8.80 4.55
CA LEU A 235 20.64 -10.00 4.92
C LEU A 235 20.91 -10.09 6.43
N ASP A 236 21.41 -9.00 7.03
CA ASP A 236 21.61 -8.86 8.47
C ASP A 236 20.26 -8.70 9.21
N GLY A 237 19.27 -8.19 8.49
CA GLY A 237 17.91 -7.94 8.93
C GLY A 237 17.74 -6.62 9.65
N SER A 238 16.49 -6.16 9.70
CA SER A 238 16.12 -4.91 10.39
C SER A 238 14.98 -5.15 11.36
N ILE A 239 14.90 -4.28 12.38
CA ILE A 239 13.93 -4.38 13.47
C ILE A 239 13.06 -3.12 13.48
N LEU A 240 11.75 -3.32 13.44
CA LEU A 240 10.76 -2.27 13.64
C LEU A 240 10.14 -2.40 15.03
N VAL A 241 10.12 -1.31 15.79
CA VAL A 241 9.72 -1.30 17.21
C VAL A 241 8.78 -0.14 17.51
N ASP A 242 7.66 -0.39 18.18
CA ASP A 242 6.75 0.66 18.70
C ASP A 242 6.13 1.57 17.61
N LEU A 243 5.59 0.96 16.54
CA LEU A 243 5.05 1.68 15.36
C LEU A 243 3.63 1.22 15.03
N GLU A 244 2.80 2.14 14.54
CA GLU A 244 1.58 1.82 13.78
C GLU A 244 1.84 1.96 12.28
N ILE A 245 1.67 0.88 11.53
CA ILE A 245 1.87 0.84 10.08
C ILE A 245 0.51 0.73 9.40
N TYR A 246 0.14 1.73 8.62
CA TYR A 246 -1.11 1.74 7.85
C TYR A 246 -0.82 1.54 6.38
N GLY A 247 -1.37 0.48 5.81
CA GLY A 247 -1.40 0.26 4.37
C GLY A 247 -2.22 1.34 3.68
N VAL A 248 -1.68 1.91 2.60
CA VAL A 248 -2.34 2.98 1.87
C VAL A 248 -3.46 2.44 0.98
N GLY A 249 -4.60 3.10 0.91
CA GLY A 249 -5.66 2.73 -0.02
C GLY A 249 -5.20 2.87 -1.47
N ALA A 250 -5.15 1.77 -2.20
CA ALA A 250 -4.78 1.76 -3.61
C ALA A 250 -5.95 2.26 -4.47
N THR A 251 -5.63 3.09 -5.46
CA THR A 251 -6.56 3.49 -6.53
C THR A 251 -5.91 3.24 -7.88
N GLY A 252 -6.68 3.09 -8.95
CA GLY A 252 -6.14 2.92 -10.30
C GLY A 252 -5.41 1.59 -10.56
N SER A 253 -4.57 1.59 -11.59
CA SER A 253 -3.87 0.41 -12.09
C SER A 253 -2.40 0.68 -12.42
N VAL A 254 -1.61 -0.38 -12.48
CA VAL A 254 -0.22 -0.41 -12.96
C VAL A 254 -0.17 -1.46 -14.07
N ASN A 255 0.32 -1.10 -15.25
CA ASN A 255 0.43 -2.00 -16.40
C ASN A 255 -0.88 -2.75 -16.75
N GLY A 256 -2.03 -2.08 -16.62
CA GLY A 256 -3.35 -2.66 -16.93
C GLY A 256 -3.89 -3.60 -15.84
N VAL A 257 -3.26 -3.63 -14.66
CA VAL A 257 -3.67 -4.44 -13.51
C VAL A 257 -3.99 -3.55 -12.33
N SER A 258 -5.11 -3.79 -11.64
CA SER A 258 -5.48 -3.03 -10.45
C SER A 258 -4.40 -3.08 -9.37
N ARG A 259 -4.07 -1.91 -8.82
CA ARG A 259 -3.00 -1.74 -7.83
C ARG A 259 -3.33 -2.45 -6.52
N SER A 260 -2.37 -3.20 -5.99
CA SER A 260 -2.47 -3.82 -4.67
C SER A 260 -1.95 -2.91 -3.58
N SER A 261 -2.44 -3.12 -2.35
CA SER A 261 -2.10 -2.33 -1.16
C SER A 261 -1.38 -3.20 -0.13
N TYR A 262 -0.22 -2.75 0.33
CA TYR A 262 0.61 -3.42 1.33
C TYR A 262 0.94 -2.47 2.47
N GLY A 263 0.68 -2.90 3.71
CA GLY A 263 1.27 -2.23 4.87
C GLY A 263 2.76 -2.55 5.00
N VAL A 264 3.13 -3.83 4.84
CA VAL A 264 4.53 -4.27 4.80
C VAL A 264 4.68 -5.24 3.65
N HIS A 265 5.68 -5.02 2.79
CA HIS A 265 6.06 -5.90 1.71
C HIS A 265 7.51 -6.36 1.93
N VAL A 266 7.72 -7.67 2.09
CA VAL A 266 9.02 -8.26 2.42
C VAL A 266 9.44 -9.20 1.29
N ARG A 267 10.59 -8.94 0.68
CA ARG A 267 11.19 -9.72 -0.42
C ARG A 267 12.60 -10.13 -0.04
N ASP A 268 12.87 -11.44 -0.02
CA ASP A 268 14.22 -11.99 0.23
C ASP A 268 14.96 -11.32 1.41
N SER A 269 14.24 -11.11 2.53
CA SER A 269 14.71 -10.28 3.64
C SER A 269 14.39 -10.89 5.00
N VAL A 270 15.23 -10.57 6.00
CA VAL A 270 14.92 -10.79 7.43
C VAL A 270 14.35 -9.50 8.03
N LEU A 271 13.14 -9.57 8.58
CA LEU A 271 12.48 -8.43 9.23
C LEU A 271 11.85 -8.86 10.54
N GLN A 272 12.19 -8.17 11.63
CA GLN A 272 11.60 -8.39 12.94
C GLN A 272 10.64 -7.25 13.30
N LEU A 273 9.42 -7.60 13.73
CA LEU A 273 8.42 -6.65 14.20
C LEU A 273 8.20 -6.86 15.70
N THR A 274 8.44 -5.83 16.50
CA THR A 274 8.28 -5.86 17.96
C THR A 274 7.31 -4.77 18.38
N ARG A 275 6.15 -5.14 18.96
CA ARG A 275 5.11 -4.16 19.37
C ARG A 275 4.70 -3.22 18.22
N VAL A 276 4.44 -3.83 17.05
CA VAL A 276 3.98 -3.12 15.86
C VAL A 276 2.51 -3.43 15.61
N ARG A 277 1.71 -2.39 15.38
CA ARG A 277 0.32 -2.54 14.92
C ARG A 277 0.27 -2.41 13.41
N LEU A 278 -0.13 -3.47 12.72
CA LEU A 278 -0.31 -3.47 11.28
C LEU A 278 -1.79 -3.32 10.92
N VAL A 279 -2.11 -2.29 10.12
CA VAL A 279 -3.44 -2.04 9.59
C VAL A 279 -3.37 -2.17 8.07
N GLY A 280 -4.11 -3.13 7.51
CA GLY A 280 -4.17 -3.32 6.05
C GLY A 280 -4.90 -2.17 5.35
N GLY A 281 -4.41 -1.79 4.17
CA GLY A 281 -5.12 -0.90 3.26
C GLY A 281 -6.08 -1.66 2.34
N VAL A 282 -6.87 -0.92 1.57
CA VAL A 282 -7.80 -1.48 0.58
C VAL A 282 -7.13 -1.47 -0.79
N GLY A 283 -7.13 -2.61 -1.49
CA GLY A 283 -6.67 -2.71 -2.89
C GLY A 283 -7.57 -1.93 -3.85
N ALA A 284 -7.03 -1.53 -5.00
CA ALA A 284 -7.81 -0.84 -6.01
C ALA A 284 -8.89 -1.77 -6.58
N PRO A 285 -10.08 -1.26 -6.94
CA PRO A 285 -11.10 -2.06 -7.60
C PRO A 285 -10.57 -2.61 -8.93
N GLY A 286 -11.07 -3.80 -9.31
CA GLY A 286 -10.82 -4.39 -10.63
C GLY A 286 -11.15 -3.42 -11.77
N LEU A 287 -10.39 -3.46 -12.86
CA LEU A 287 -10.75 -2.71 -14.07
C LEU A 287 -12.09 -3.20 -14.62
N THR A 288 -12.93 -2.27 -15.05
CA THR A 288 -14.17 -2.60 -15.77
C THR A 288 -13.79 -3.31 -17.06
N GLY A 289 -14.42 -4.46 -17.34
CA GLY A 289 -14.24 -5.14 -18.62
C GLY A 289 -14.68 -4.26 -19.78
N ASP A 290 -14.04 -4.43 -20.93
CA ASP A 290 -14.43 -3.68 -22.13
C ASP A 290 -15.91 -3.95 -22.46
N PRO A 291 -16.70 -2.90 -22.75
CA PRO A 291 -18.04 -3.07 -23.27
C PRO A 291 -17.99 -3.96 -24.52
N GLY A 292 -18.87 -4.94 -24.60
CA GLY A 292 -19.07 -5.67 -25.86
C GLY A 292 -19.45 -4.67 -26.95
N SER A 293 -18.80 -4.76 -28.12
CA SER A 293 -19.18 -3.95 -29.26
C SER A 293 -20.43 -4.53 -29.92
N ASP A 294 -21.50 -3.73 -29.99
CA ASP A 294 -22.67 -4.06 -30.79
C ASP A 294 -22.33 -3.88 -32.27
N LEU A 295 -22.46 -4.94 -33.08
CA LEU A 295 -22.11 -4.89 -34.50
C LEU A 295 -23.06 -4.03 -35.36
N SER A 296 -24.26 -3.72 -34.86
CA SER A 296 -25.09 -2.56 -35.23
C SER A 296 -26.50 -2.73 -34.66
N ALA A 297 -26.98 -1.77 -33.87
CA ALA A 297 -28.39 -1.69 -33.48
C ALA A 297 -29.29 -1.12 -34.60
N THR A 298 -28.72 -0.72 -35.73
CA THR A 298 -29.47 -0.21 -36.89
C THR A 298 -29.93 -1.38 -37.76
N PRO A 299 -31.25 -1.63 -37.86
CA PRO A 299 -31.80 -2.52 -38.88
C PRO A 299 -31.34 -2.06 -40.27
N ALA A 300 -31.01 -3.00 -41.15
CA ALA A 300 -30.69 -2.65 -42.53
C ALA A 300 -31.92 -1.99 -43.19
N ALA A 301 -31.67 -0.94 -43.98
CA ALA A 301 -32.74 -0.17 -44.60
C ALA A 301 -33.59 -1.08 -45.51
N SER A 302 -34.91 -0.94 -45.45
CA SER A 302 -35.83 -1.67 -46.33
C SER A 302 -35.52 -1.39 -47.81
N GLY A 303 -35.73 -2.41 -48.67
CA GLY A 303 -35.79 -2.20 -50.12
C GLY A 303 -36.83 -1.15 -50.49
N GLN A 304 -36.56 -0.36 -51.54
CA GLN A 304 -37.58 0.54 -52.07
C GLN A 304 -38.69 -0.28 -52.73
N SER A 305 -39.94 0.18 -52.62
CA SER A 305 -41.07 -0.41 -53.34
C SER A 305 -40.80 -0.36 -54.85
N GLY A 306 -41.23 -1.40 -55.58
CA GLY A 306 -41.29 -1.37 -57.04
C GLY A 306 -42.10 -0.18 -57.55
N GLY A 307 -41.70 0.37 -58.70
CA GLY A 307 -42.48 1.42 -59.36
C GLY A 307 -43.86 0.88 -59.77
N ASN A 308 -44.84 1.79 -59.81
CA ASN A 308 -46.11 1.48 -60.48
C ASN A 308 -45.84 1.17 -61.96
N ALA A 309 -46.73 0.40 -62.59
CA ALA A 309 -46.75 0.33 -64.05
C ALA A 309 -46.86 1.74 -64.67
N ASP A 310 -46.19 1.96 -65.80
CA ASP A 310 -46.21 3.25 -66.49
C ASP A 310 -47.62 3.53 -67.05
N GLN A 311 -48.22 4.67 -66.67
CA GLN A 311 -49.54 5.10 -67.16
C GLN A 311 -49.40 6.33 -68.06
N TYR A 312 -49.44 6.13 -69.37
CA TYR A 312 -49.48 7.21 -70.35
C TYR A 312 -50.36 6.83 -71.55
N PHE A 313 -51.01 7.82 -72.14
CA PHE A 313 -51.91 7.62 -73.29
C PHE A 313 -51.07 7.47 -74.57
N SER A 314 -50.53 6.28 -74.81
CA SER A 314 -49.81 5.91 -76.05
C SER A 314 -50.52 4.74 -76.73
N PRO A 315 -50.59 4.72 -78.08
CA PRO A 315 -51.19 3.61 -78.79
C PRO A 315 -50.24 2.41 -78.75
N CYS A 316 -50.48 1.52 -77.78
CA CYS A 316 -49.96 0.16 -77.62
C CYS A 316 -48.45 0.04 -77.31
N ASP A 317 -48.11 -0.33 -76.06
CA ASP A 317 -46.74 -0.65 -75.66
C ASP A 317 -46.66 -1.79 -74.62
N ALA A 318 -46.66 -3.05 -75.09
CA ALA A 318 -46.49 -4.22 -74.23
C ALA A 318 -45.05 -4.40 -73.67
N THR A 319 -44.12 -3.49 -73.97
CA THR A 319 -42.72 -3.58 -73.53
C THR A 319 -42.42 -2.74 -72.30
N SER A 320 -43.34 -1.84 -71.94
CA SER A 320 -43.18 -0.92 -70.81
C SER A 320 -43.70 -1.55 -69.53
N ALA A 321 -42.79 -1.80 -68.59
CA ALA A 321 -43.06 -2.29 -67.25
C ALA A 321 -42.41 -1.34 -66.24
N GLY A 322 -43.13 -1.04 -65.15
CA GLY A 322 -42.60 -0.19 -64.08
C GLY A 322 -41.27 -0.74 -63.54
N ALA A 323 -40.26 0.12 -63.43
CA ALA A 323 -38.94 -0.30 -62.97
C ALA A 323 -39.00 -0.91 -61.57
N GLY A 324 -38.27 -2.01 -61.36
CA GLY A 324 -38.13 -2.63 -60.04
C GLY A 324 -37.46 -1.68 -59.04
N GLY A 325 -37.90 -1.74 -57.79
CA GLY A 325 -37.35 -0.91 -56.71
C GLY A 325 -35.90 -1.29 -56.42
N LEU A 326 -35.04 -0.31 -56.19
CA LEU A 326 -33.64 -0.56 -55.81
C LEU A 326 -33.57 -1.23 -54.42
N ALA A 327 -32.61 -2.15 -54.26
CA ALA A 327 -32.25 -2.68 -52.94
C ALA A 327 -31.98 -1.56 -51.93
N GLY A 328 -32.43 -1.79 -50.70
CA GLY A 328 -32.17 -0.91 -49.57
C GLY A 328 -30.70 -1.01 -49.18
N GLY A 329 -29.99 0.13 -49.19
CA GLY A 329 -28.60 0.21 -48.78
C GLY A 329 -28.45 0.50 -47.28
N GLY A 330 -27.55 -0.22 -46.61
CA GLY A 330 -27.12 0.05 -45.23
C GLY A 330 -26.92 -1.22 -44.40
N GLY A 331 -25.74 -1.36 -43.79
CA GLY A 331 -25.34 -2.55 -43.02
C GLY A 331 -24.59 -3.61 -43.86
N PRO A 332 -24.00 -4.65 -43.22
CA PRO A 332 -23.22 -5.70 -43.91
C PRO A 332 -24.06 -6.63 -44.81
N SER A 333 -25.39 -6.53 -44.76
CA SER A 333 -26.34 -7.34 -45.53
C SER A 333 -27.52 -6.45 -45.97
N GLY A 334 -27.56 -6.07 -47.25
CA GLY A 334 -28.60 -5.19 -47.81
C GLY A 334 -29.95 -5.89 -48.02
N GLY A 335 -31.00 -5.08 -48.14
CA GLY A 335 -32.34 -5.56 -48.50
C GLY A 335 -32.41 -6.07 -49.95
N GLY A 336 -33.37 -6.94 -50.25
CA GLY A 336 -33.61 -7.42 -51.61
C GLY A 336 -34.20 -6.34 -52.52
N ASN A 337 -33.98 -6.46 -53.83
CA ASN A 337 -34.59 -5.58 -54.83
C ASN A 337 -36.12 -5.74 -54.82
N GLY A 338 -36.85 -4.63 -55.04
CA GLY A 338 -38.29 -4.67 -55.29
C GLY A 338 -38.61 -5.30 -56.66
N GLY A 339 -39.77 -5.95 -56.77
CA GLY A 339 -40.22 -6.57 -58.02
C GLY A 339 -40.57 -5.53 -59.10
N THR A 340 -40.45 -5.89 -60.37
CA THR A 340 -40.89 -5.05 -61.51
C THR A 340 -42.42 -4.98 -61.59
N GLY A 341 -42.95 -3.89 -62.13
CA GLY A 341 -44.37 -3.78 -62.47
C GLY A 341 -44.77 -4.74 -63.60
N GLY A 342 -46.06 -4.95 -63.80
CA GLY A 342 -46.59 -5.77 -64.90
C GLY A 342 -46.69 -5.00 -66.23
N THR A 343 -46.89 -5.70 -67.34
CA THR A 343 -47.07 -5.12 -68.69
C THR A 343 -48.52 -4.64 -68.90
N MET A 344 -48.70 -3.62 -69.75
CA MET A 344 -50.03 -3.15 -70.20
C MET A 344 -50.65 -4.06 -71.29
N ASP A 345 -51.92 -3.81 -71.61
CA ASP A 345 -52.69 -4.49 -72.66
C ASP A 345 -52.12 -4.24 -74.07
N SER A 346 -52.06 -5.29 -74.90
CA SER A 346 -51.51 -5.27 -76.25
C SER A 346 -52.37 -4.57 -77.31
N ASP A 347 -53.70 -4.45 -77.15
CA ASP A 347 -54.62 -4.18 -78.26
C ASP A 347 -55.68 -3.08 -77.97
N CYS A 348 -55.23 -1.82 -77.87
CA CYS A 348 -56.11 -0.65 -77.70
C CYS A 348 -56.67 -0.11 -79.03
N CYS A 349 -57.85 -0.57 -79.45
CA CYS A 349 -58.56 0.00 -80.61
C CYS A 349 -58.97 1.46 -80.38
N GLY A 350 -58.43 2.38 -81.20
CA GLY A 350 -58.73 3.80 -81.17
C GLY A 350 -60.23 4.14 -81.27
N THR A 351 -60.70 4.90 -80.28
CA THR A 351 -61.85 5.84 -80.28
C THR A 351 -63.28 5.35 -80.52
N ILE A 352 -63.62 4.06 -80.55
CA ILE A 352 -65.03 3.60 -80.54
C ILE A 352 -65.21 2.35 -79.66
N PRO A 353 -66.18 2.29 -78.72
CA PRO A 353 -66.41 1.09 -77.90
C PRO A 353 -66.91 -0.07 -78.79
N ASN A 354 -66.09 -1.11 -78.98
CA ASN A 354 -66.47 -2.34 -79.67
C ASN A 354 -66.35 -3.53 -78.69
N PRO A 355 -67.43 -4.28 -78.41
CA PRO A 355 -67.44 -5.35 -77.41
C PRO A 355 -66.70 -6.66 -77.82
N PHE A 356 -65.76 -6.61 -78.77
CA PHE A 356 -65.04 -7.77 -79.30
C PHE A 356 -63.53 -7.58 -79.44
N CYS A 357 -62.93 -6.54 -78.84
CA CYS A 357 -61.50 -6.19 -79.03
C CYS A 357 -60.73 -5.92 -77.72
N ASP A 358 -61.12 -6.52 -76.61
CA ASP A 358 -60.35 -6.45 -75.37
C ASP A 358 -59.57 -7.78 -75.23
N ASP A 359 -58.28 -7.81 -75.58
CA ASP A 359 -57.40 -8.88 -75.09
C ASP A 359 -56.90 -8.43 -73.72
N TYR A 360 -57.60 -8.82 -72.65
CA TYR A 360 -57.25 -8.51 -71.27
C TYR A 360 -55.92 -9.18 -70.83
N ASP A 361 -54.82 -8.96 -71.56
CA ASP A 361 -53.53 -9.64 -71.42
C ASP A 361 -52.52 -8.90 -70.53
N ALA A 362 -52.94 -7.80 -69.91
CA ALA A 362 -52.16 -7.10 -68.90
C ALA A 362 -51.69 -8.06 -67.78
N THR A 363 -50.38 -8.11 -67.58
CA THR A 363 -49.76 -9.07 -66.65
C THR A 363 -49.63 -8.48 -65.25
N ALA A 364 -49.60 -9.37 -64.25
CA ALA A 364 -49.25 -9.01 -62.88
C ALA A 364 -47.76 -8.67 -62.77
N GLY A 365 -47.41 -7.80 -61.81
CA GLY A 365 -46.01 -7.51 -61.49
C GLY A 365 -45.33 -8.69 -60.77
N ASP A 366 -44.00 -8.74 -60.84
CA ASP A 366 -43.20 -9.77 -60.20
C ASP A 366 -43.08 -9.54 -58.68
N ALA A 367 -42.85 -10.62 -57.94
CA ALA A 367 -42.53 -10.53 -56.51
C ALA A 367 -41.14 -9.93 -56.29
N GLY A 368 -40.96 -9.21 -55.17
CA GLY A 368 -39.65 -8.73 -54.74
C GLY A 368 -38.73 -9.87 -54.30
N ALA A 369 -37.41 -9.64 -54.36
CA ALA A 369 -36.44 -10.58 -53.85
C ALA A 369 -36.32 -10.49 -52.31
N ASP A 370 -36.04 -11.63 -51.66
CA ASP A 370 -35.68 -11.67 -50.25
C ASP A 370 -34.34 -10.93 -49.99
N GLY A 371 -34.14 -10.48 -48.75
CA GLY A 371 -32.87 -9.92 -48.31
C GLY A 371 -31.73 -10.94 -48.31
N THR A 372 -30.49 -10.48 -48.44
CA THR A 372 -29.31 -11.36 -48.34
C THR A 372 -29.05 -11.75 -46.87
N GLY A 373 -29.37 -12.97 -46.44
CA GLY A 373 -29.16 -13.41 -45.05
C GLY A 373 -29.57 -14.85 -44.71
N PRO A 374 -29.38 -15.29 -43.45
CA PRO A 374 -29.87 -16.57 -42.91
C PRO A 374 -31.39 -16.77 -43.10
N SER A 375 -31.86 -18.02 -43.10
CA SER A 375 -33.29 -18.36 -43.24
C SER A 375 -34.17 -17.60 -42.22
N GLY A 376 -35.12 -16.80 -42.71
CA GLY A 376 -36.03 -15.99 -41.87
C GLY A 376 -35.70 -14.49 -41.79
N TRP A 377 -34.68 -14.02 -42.52
CA TRP A 377 -34.33 -12.60 -42.63
C TRP A 377 -35.12 -11.95 -43.77
N GLY A 378 -36.20 -11.21 -43.44
CA GLY A 378 -36.90 -10.29 -44.37
C GLY A 378 -37.46 -10.92 -45.64
N SER A 379 -38.78 -11.17 -45.69
CA SER A 379 -39.43 -11.72 -46.89
C SER A 379 -39.76 -10.63 -47.91
N GLY A 380 -39.53 -10.91 -49.19
CA GLY A 380 -40.01 -10.10 -50.31
C GLY A 380 -41.53 -9.97 -50.31
N GLY A 381 -42.03 -8.83 -50.78
CA GLY A 381 -43.47 -8.61 -50.93
C GLY A 381 -44.06 -9.39 -52.10
N SER A 382 -45.35 -9.76 -52.01
CA SER A 382 -46.07 -10.40 -53.11
C SER A 382 -46.34 -9.41 -54.26
N GLY A 383 -46.19 -9.86 -55.51
CA GLY A 383 -46.61 -9.08 -56.69
C GLY A 383 -48.10 -8.74 -56.66
N GLY A 384 -48.46 -7.55 -57.16
CA GLY A 384 -49.85 -7.11 -57.26
C GLY A 384 -50.60 -7.80 -58.40
N GLY A 385 -51.90 -8.08 -58.22
CA GLY A 385 -52.75 -8.51 -59.32
C GLY A 385 -52.91 -7.42 -60.39
N THR A 386 -53.43 -7.76 -61.56
CA THR A 386 -53.74 -6.79 -62.63
C THR A 386 -54.56 -5.62 -62.07
N CYS A 387 -54.11 -4.39 -62.30
CA CYS A 387 -54.70 -3.15 -61.79
C CYS A 387 -54.80 -3.03 -60.25
N ASN A 388 -54.04 -3.81 -59.48
CA ASN A 388 -53.97 -3.71 -58.02
C ASN A 388 -52.52 -3.59 -57.53
N PRO A 389 -52.26 -2.81 -56.46
CA PRO A 389 -50.94 -2.72 -55.88
C PRO A 389 -50.50 -4.05 -55.24
N GLY A 390 -49.19 -4.33 -55.32
CA GLY A 390 -48.55 -5.44 -54.60
C GLY A 390 -48.47 -5.20 -53.10
N GLY A 391 -48.13 -6.26 -52.37
CA GLY A 391 -47.93 -6.19 -50.92
C GLY A 391 -46.51 -5.71 -50.59
N ASP A 392 -46.37 -4.93 -49.53
CA ASP A 392 -45.07 -4.57 -48.98
C ASP A 392 -44.35 -5.81 -48.40
N GLY A 393 -43.02 -5.87 -48.56
CA GLY A 393 -42.19 -6.88 -47.91
C GLY A 393 -42.12 -6.68 -46.40
N ALA A 394 -41.83 -7.74 -45.66
CA ALA A 394 -41.72 -7.66 -44.20
C ALA A 394 -40.34 -7.12 -43.79
N PRO A 395 -40.26 -6.18 -42.81
CA PRO A 395 -38.98 -5.73 -42.29
C PRO A 395 -38.22 -6.88 -41.63
N GLY A 396 -36.89 -6.86 -41.74
CA GLY A 396 -36.02 -7.81 -41.05
C GLY A 396 -35.98 -7.60 -39.52
N ALA A 397 -35.42 -8.58 -38.80
CA ALA A 397 -35.33 -8.53 -37.34
C ALA A 397 -34.08 -7.75 -36.87
N PRO A 398 -34.17 -6.99 -35.75
CA PRO A 398 -33.00 -6.37 -35.13
C PRO A 398 -32.01 -7.43 -34.63
N GLY A 399 -30.72 -7.10 -34.62
CA GLY A 399 -29.67 -7.94 -34.05
C GLY A 399 -29.80 -8.04 -32.52
N THR A 400 -29.17 -9.03 -31.92
CA THR A 400 -29.14 -9.17 -30.46
C THR A 400 -27.91 -8.49 -29.87
N PRO A 401 -28.05 -7.67 -28.81
CA PRO A 401 -26.90 -7.07 -28.12
C PRO A 401 -25.91 -8.12 -27.62
N GLY A 402 -24.64 -7.74 -27.53
CA GLY A 402 -23.63 -8.55 -26.82
C GLY A 402 -23.95 -8.67 -25.33
N THR A 403 -23.48 -9.74 -24.67
CA THR A 403 -23.58 -9.83 -23.21
C THR A 403 -22.40 -9.12 -22.55
N GLY A 404 -22.66 -8.42 -21.43
CA GLY A 404 -21.59 -7.82 -20.63
C GLY A 404 -20.68 -8.89 -20.02
N GLY A 405 -19.39 -8.58 -19.88
CA GLY A 405 -18.42 -9.48 -19.26
C GLY A 405 -18.72 -9.73 -17.78
N ALA A 406 -18.35 -10.89 -17.26
CA ALA A 406 -18.48 -11.22 -15.84
C ALA A 406 -17.31 -10.66 -15.01
N GLY A 407 -17.61 -10.13 -13.83
CA GLY A 407 -16.60 -9.74 -12.83
C GLY A 407 -15.75 -10.93 -12.38
N SER A 408 -14.54 -10.67 -11.86
CA SER A 408 -13.65 -11.75 -11.46
C SER A 408 -14.08 -12.46 -10.19
N THR A 409 -13.62 -13.70 -10.01
CA THR A 409 -13.78 -14.45 -8.78
C THR A 409 -12.85 -13.92 -7.69
N SER A 410 -13.21 -14.12 -6.42
CA SER A 410 -12.31 -13.83 -5.29
C SER A 410 -10.99 -14.58 -5.45
N GLY A 411 -9.87 -13.87 -5.22
CA GLY A 411 -8.52 -14.41 -5.31
C GLY A 411 -7.62 -13.63 -6.26
N GLY A 412 -6.44 -14.18 -6.49
CA GLY A 412 -5.38 -13.54 -7.25
C GLY A 412 -4.17 -14.47 -7.39
N ASN A 413 -3.11 -13.96 -7.99
CA ASN A 413 -1.82 -14.64 -8.10
C ASN A 413 -0.68 -13.65 -7.89
N LEU A 414 0.53 -14.13 -7.59
CA LEU A 414 1.74 -13.31 -7.54
C LEU A 414 2.28 -13.09 -8.95
N VAL A 415 2.52 -11.84 -9.31
CA VAL A 415 3.17 -11.42 -10.57
C VAL A 415 4.25 -10.40 -10.21
N GLY A 416 5.52 -10.74 -10.46
CA GLY A 416 6.65 -9.88 -10.08
C GLY A 416 6.68 -9.57 -8.59
N ASP A 417 6.43 -10.58 -7.75
CA ASP A 417 6.34 -10.51 -6.28
C ASP A 417 5.18 -9.71 -5.71
N TYR A 418 4.33 -9.13 -6.55
CA TYR A 418 3.11 -8.45 -6.13
C TYR A 418 1.88 -9.32 -6.35
N TRP A 419 1.01 -9.39 -5.35
CA TRP A 419 -0.34 -9.90 -5.48
C TRP A 419 -1.12 -9.11 -6.53
N VAL A 420 -1.74 -9.84 -7.44
CA VAL A 420 -2.58 -9.30 -8.51
C VAL A 420 -3.94 -10.00 -8.43
N PRO A 421 -5.06 -9.26 -8.35
CA PRO A 421 -6.39 -9.88 -8.36
C PRO A 421 -6.65 -10.56 -9.70
N PHE A 422 -7.48 -11.60 -9.71
CA PHE A 422 -7.95 -12.19 -10.97
C PHE A 422 -8.67 -11.14 -11.81
N ILE A 423 -8.49 -11.19 -13.13
CA ILE A 423 -9.17 -10.30 -14.08
C ILE A 423 -10.58 -10.83 -14.39
N GLY A 424 -11.51 -9.90 -14.64
CA GLY A 424 -12.84 -10.25 -15.15
C GLY A 424 -12.77 -10.75 -16.60
N SER A 425 -13.85 -11.36 -17.07
CA SER A 425 -13.98 -11.75 -18.47
C SER A 425 -14.44 -10.58 -19.32
N SER A 426 -14.01 -10.54 -20.59
CA SER A 426 -14.51 -9.58 -21.58
C SER A 426 -15.97 -9.89 -21.95
N GLY A 427 -16.74 -8.87 -22.32
CA GLY A 427 -18.07 -9.05 -22.90
C GLY A 427 -18.03 -9.78 -24.25
N THR A 428 -19.14 -10.37 -24.65
CA THR A 428 -19.26 -11.02 -25.97
C THR A 428 -19.70 -10.03 -27.03
N THR A 429 -19.27 -10.20 -28.27
CA THR A 429 -19.78 -9.43 -29.42
C THR A 429 -21.25 -9.81 -29.70
N GLY A 430 -22.11 -8.81 -29.94
CA GLY A 430 -23.50 -9.02 -30.35
C GLY A 430 -23.63 -9.54 -31.79
N SER A 431 -24.81 -10.03 -32.17
CA SER A 431 -25.08 -10.50 -33.55
C SER A 431 -25.62 -9.36 -34.41
N ALA A 432 -25.27 -9.34 -35.71
CA ALA A 432 -25.83 -8.38 -36.67
C ALA A 432 -27.33 -8.61 -36.91
N GLY A 433 -28.11 -7.54 -37.10
CA GLY A 433 -29.51 -7.60 -37.51
C GLY A 433 -29.68 -7.77 -39.03
N GLY A 434 -30.86 -8.24 -39.45
CA GLY A 434 -31.19 -8.47 -40.86
C GLY A 434 -32.04 -7.37 -41.49
N GLY A 435 -31.89 -7.18 -42.80
CA GLY A 435 -32.71 -6.26 -43.61
C GLY A 435 -33.95 -6.93 -44.20
N GLY A 436 -35.00 -6.14 -44.45
CA GLY A 436 -36.23 -6.56 -45.14
C GLY A 436 -36.09 -6.55 -46.67
N GLY A 437 -36.84 -7.41 -47.36
CA GLY A 437 -37.03 -7.35 -48.82
C GLY A 437 -38.01 -6.24 -49.23
N GLY A 438 -37.85 -5.67 -50.43
CA GLY A 438 -38.77 -4.68 -50.99
C GLY A 438 -40.12 -5.27 -51.43
N GLY A 439 -41.16 -4.43 -51.49
CA GLY A 439 -42.50 -4.79 -51.98
C GLY A 439 -42.58 -4.99 -53.50
N GLY A 440 -43.59 -5.74 -53.96
CA GLY A 440 -43.86 -6.02 -55.37
C GLY A 440 -44.58 -4.87 -56.10
N GLY A 441 -44.31 -4.71 -57.40
CA GLY A 441 -44.94 -3.69 -58.25
C GLY A 441 -46.40 -4.02 -58.61
N SER A 442 -47.15 -3.00 -59.09
CA SER A 442 -48.52 -3.16 -59.59
C SER A 442 -48.54 -3.62 -61.06
N GLY A 443 -49.61 -4.32 -61.47
CA GLY A 443 -49.90 -4.59 -62.88
C GLY A 443 -50.48 -3.37 -63.58
N GLY A 444 -50.07 -3.14 -64.83
CA GLY A 444 -50.55 -2.01 -65.66
C GLY A 444 -52.00 -2.15 -66.09
N CYS A 445 -52.64 -0.99 -66.23
CA CYS A 445 -53.76 -0.71 -67.14
C CYS A 445 -53.41 0.63 -67.82
#